data_AF-A0A2G8LQE3-F1
#
_entry.id   AF-A0A2G8LQE3-F1
#
_cell.length_a   1.000
_cell.length_b   1.000
_cell.length_c   1.000
_cell.angle_alpha   90.00
_cell.angle_beta   90.00
_cell.angle_gamma   90.00
#
_symmetry.space_group_name_H-M   'P 1'
#
loop_
_entity.id
_entity.type
_entity.pdbx_description
1 polymer ?
#
loop_
_entity_poly.entity_id
_entity_poly.type
_entity_poly.pdbx_seq_one_letter_code
_entity_poly.pdbx_strand_id
1 'polypeptide(L)'
;MELGFPGVQIGSHINDWNLDAPELQPIFAAAEEYDCALFVHPWDMQLDGRMKKYWLPWLVGMPGETAQAMCCLIFGGILERYPKLKVMFAHGGGAFPFTIGRIEHGFNVRPDLCAVENDVNPRKYLGKIYTDSLVHDPGALEYLIKTIGENRVSLGSDYPFPLGEHHPGKLIESMDSLSEDVKDALLAGNALEFLGLDRSQFDVAGTSSSSSEDAKSIQNHEVSELPVKDKKSVFSPETVPVLLANSITMYIPHVNTYFGIANLSRDWLTDFSIFQTQNLSTISAKH
;
A
#
# COMPACT_ATOMS: atom_id res chain seq x y z
N MET A 1 15.49 -2.88 12.77
CA MET A 1 15.79 -3.11 11.33
C MET A 1 16.97 -2.24 10.94
N GLU A 2 18.04 -2.81 10.36
CA GLU A 2 19.28 -2.08 10.05
C GLU A 2 19.10 -0.95 9.02
N LEU A 3 18.15 -1.11 8.09
CA LEU A 3 17.88 -0.16 7.01
C LEU A 3 16.91 0.97 7.42
N GLY A 4 16.35 0.92 8.63
CA GLY A 4 15.41 1.95 9.12
C GLY A 4 14.05 2.02 8.41
N PHE A 5 13.67 1.00 7.63
CA PHE A 5 12.36 0.97 6.98
C PHE A 5 11.24 0.78 8.02
N PRO A 6 10.11 1.51 7.91
CA PRO A 6 8.97 1.40 8.84
C PRO A 6 8.06 0.18 8.55
N GLY A 7 8.26 -0.48 7.41
CA GLY A 7 7.40 -1.54 6.93
C GLY A 7 7.94 -2.28 5.71
N VAL A 8 7.22 -3.31 5.30
CA VAL A 8 7.49 -4.14 4.10
C VAL A 8 6.23 -4.36 3.27
N GLN A 9 6.42 -4.68 1.99
CA GLN A 9 5.34 -4.96 1.04
C GLN A 9 5.37 -6.44 0.71
N ILE A 10 4.20 -7.05 0.78
CA ILE A 10 4.01 -8.47 0.48
C ILE A 10 2.88 -8.65 -0.54
N GLY A 11 2.89 -9.79 -1.22
CA GLY A 11 1.79 -10.18 -2.11
C GLY A 11 0.51 -10.51 -1.34
N SER A 12 -0.63 -10.50 -2.04
CA SER A 12 -1.93 -11.04 -1.57
C SER A 12 -1.87 -12.52 -1.23
N HIS A 13 -0.92 -13.24 -1.82
CA HIS A 13 -0.60 -14.65 -1.59
C HIS A 13 0.88 -14.92 -1.94
N ILE A 14 1.37 -16.11 -1.59
CA ILE A 14 2.71 -16.59 -1.94
C ILE A 14 2.59 -17.99 -2.55
N ASN A 15 2.65 -18.07 -3.89
CA ASN A 15 2.36 -19.31 -4.63
C ASN A 15 0.98 -19.87 -4.22
N ASP A 16 0.91 -21.08 -3.67
CA ASP A 16 -0.35 -21.69 -3.24
C ASP A 16 -0.79 -21.26 -1.82
N TRP A 17 0.01 -20.43 -1.13
CA TRP A 17 -0.26 -19.99 0.23
C TRP A 17 -1.05 -18.67 0.26
N ASN A 18 -2.26 -18.73 0.82
CA ASN A 18 -2.97 -17.53 1.25
C ASN A 18 -2.36 -16.97 2.54
N LEU A 19 -2.76 -15.75 2.93
CA LEU A 19 -2.24 -15.07 4.12
C LEU A 19 -2.56 -15.76 5.46
N ASP A 20 -3.41 -16.78 5.50
CA ASP A 20 -3.66 -17.61 6.68
C ASP A 20 -2.73 -18.82 6.81
N ALA A 21 -1.88 -19.08 5.80
CA ALA A 21 -1.02 -20.24 5.78
C ALA A 21 -0.10 -20.31 7.03
N PRO A 22 0.02 -21.48 7.69
CA PRO A 22 0.89 -21.68 8.84
C PRO A 22 2.35 -21.28 8.59
N GLU A 23 2.82 -21.46 7.36
CA GLU A 23 4.17 -21.13 6.91
C GLU A 23 4.48 -19.63 6.97
N LEU A 24 3.45 -18.78 6.93
CA LEU A 24 3.59 -17.31 7.02
C LEU A 24 3.51 -16.80 8.46
N GLN A 25 3.14 -17.63 9.43
CA GLN A 25 3.04 -17.23 10.85
C GLN A 25 4.33 -16.61 11.40
N PRO A 26 5.55 -17.14 11.11
CA PRO A 26 6.78 -16.52 11.58
C PRO A 26 6.98 -15.10 11.05
N ILE A 27 6.49 -14.79 9.84
CA ILE A 27 6.58 -13.46 9.25
C ILE A 27 5.66 -12.48 9.98
N PHE A 28 4.42 -12.88 10.30
CA PHE A 28 3.50 -12.03 11.06
C PHE A 28 3.96 -11.82 12.50
N ALA A 29 4.48 -12.86 13.15
CA ALA A 29 5.06 -12.76 14.48
C ALA A 29 6.23 -11.76 14.51
N ALA A 30 7.16 -11.87 13.55
CA ALA A 30 8.27 -10.94 13.42
C ALA A 30 7.79 -9.52 13.12
N ALA A 31 6.83 -9.36 12.20
CA ALA A 31 6.31 -8.05 11.85
C ALA A 31 5.68 -7.34 13.06
N GLU A 32 4.91 -8.06 13.89
CA GLU A 32 4.38 -7.52 15.13
C GLU A 32 5.48 -7.20 16.16
N GLU A 33 6.44 -8.11 16.37
CA GLU A 33 7.55 -7.93 17.32
C GLU A 33 8.38 -6.67 17.00
N TYR A 34 8.64 -6.43 15.72
CA TYR A 34 9.43 -5.29 15.25
C TYR A 34 8.61 -4.03 14.96
N ASP A 35 7.30 -4.03 15.25
CA ASP A 35 6.36 -2.95 14.90
C ASP A 35 6.41 -2.57 13.40
N CYS A 36 6.70 -3.56 12.57
CA CYS A 36 6.89 -3.43 11.13
C CYS A 36 5.52 -3.45 10.43
N ALA A 37 5.20 -2.38 9.73
CA ALA A 37 3.95 -2.26 8.99
C ALA A 37 3.95 -3.16 7.74
N LEU A 38 2.84 -3.86 7.48
CA LEU A 38 2.67 -4.71 6.30
C LEU A 38 1.73 -4.06 5.30
N PHE A 39 2.24 -3.75 4.10
CA PHE A 39 1.42 -3.32 2.99
C PHE A 39 1.18 -4.48 2.01
N VAL A 40 -0.06 -4.90 1.83
CA VAL A 40 -0.44 -6.05 1.02
C VAL A 40 -0.88 -5.56 -0.37
N HIS A 41 -0.11 -5.94 -1.38
CA HIS A 41 -0.35 -5.61 -2.77
C HIS A 41 -0.89 -6.84 -3.53
N PRO A 42 -2.01 -6.74 -4.28
CA PRO A 42 -2.49 -7.84 -5.08
C PRO A 42 -1.53 -8.13 -6.25
N TRP A 43 -1.14 -9.38 -6.42
CA TRP A 43 -0.33 -9.79 -7.55
C TRP A 43 -0.67 -11.23 -7.93
N ASP A 44 -0.09 -11.70 -9.04
CA ASP A 44 -0.20 -13.09 -9.50
C ASP A 44 -1.64 -13.61 -9.67
N MET A 45 -2.57 -12.69 -9.94
CA MET A 45 -3.92 -12.98 -10.43
C MET A 45 -3.91 -13.68 -11.79
N GLN A 46 -5.02 -14.38 -12.11
CA GLN A 46 -5.18 -15.03 -13.42
C GLN A 46 -5.01 -14.04 -14.59
N LEU A 47 -3.99 -14.26 -15.43
CA LEU A 47 -3.70 -13.44 -16.61
C LEU A 47 -4.30 -13.97 -17.91
N ASP A 48 -4.71 -15.24 -17.93
CA ASP A 48 -5.09 -15.95 -19.14
C ASP A 48 -6.61 -16.24 -19.24
N GLY A 49 -6.98 -17.17 -20.12
CA GLY A 49 -8.36 -17.66 -20.19
C GLY A 49 -9.40 -16.56 -20.44
N ARG A 50 -10.32 -16.41 -19.48
CA ARG A 50 -11.41 -15.42 -19.53
C ARG A 50 -10.92 -14.01 -19.15
N MET A 51 -9.80 -13.90 -18.44
CA MET A 51 -9.24 -12.63 -17.97
C MET A 51 -8.31 -11.99 -19.00
N LYS A 52 -7.87 -12.71 -20.03
CA LYS A 52 -6.84 -12.25 -21.00
C LYS A 52 -7.12 -10.97 -21.79
N LYS A 53 -8.35 -10.43 -21.78
CA LYS A 53 -8.76 -9.25 -22.57
C LYS A 53 -9.16 -8.10 -21.67
N TYR A 54 -9.22 -6.90 -22.25
CA TYR A 54 -9.78 -5.69 -21.62
C TYR A 54 -9.14 -5.29 -20.30
N TRP A 55 -7.88 -5.69 -20.08
CA TRP A 55 -7.15 -5.41 -18.85
C TRP A 55 -7.83 -5.96 -17.58
N LEU A 56 -8.69 -6.97 -17.73
CA LEU A 56 -9.46 -7.57 -16.64
C LEU A 56 -8.62 -8.10 -15.46
N PRO A 57 -7.36 -8.58 -15.61
CA PRO A 57 -6.59 -8.99 -14.45
C PRO A 57 -6.35 -7.83 -13.49
N TRP A 58 -6.24 -6.60 -13.98
CA TRP A 58 -6.12 -5.40 -13.14
C TRP A 58 -7.48 -4.89 -12.69
N LEU A 59 -8.46 -4.80 -13.61
CA LEU A 59 -9.76 -4.17 -13.31
C LEU A 59 -10.71 -5.04 -12.47
N VAL A 60 -10.50 -6.35 -12.45
CA VAL A 60 -11.35 -7.32 -11.73
C VAL A 60 -10.51 -8.29 -10.91
N GLY A 61 -9.38 -8.77 -11.46
CA GLY A 61 -8.50 -9.71 -10.77
C GLY A 61 -7.90 -9.12 -9.49
N MET A 62 -7.18 -8.01 -9.58
CA MET A 62 -6.54 -7.36 -8.41
C MET A 62 -7.54 -7.01 -7.28
N PRO A 63 -8.71 -6.38 -7.54
CA PRO A 63 -9.70 -6.16 -6.49
C PRO A 63 -10.25 -7.45 -5.86
N GLY A 64 -10.36 -8.52 -6.65
CA GLY A 64 -10.76 -9.85 -6.18
C GLY A 64 -9.71 -10.50 -5.29
N GLU A 65 -8.44 -10.44 -5.70
CA GLU A 65 -7.28 -10.94 -4.95
C GLU A 65 -7.14 -10.25 -3.59
N THR A 66 -7.23 -8.91 -3.55
CA THR A 66 -7.19 -8.17 -2.28
C THR A 66 -8.33 -8.60 -1.36
N ALA A 67 -9.55 -8.75 -1.89
CA ALA A 67 -10.70 -9.16 -1.08
C ALA A 67 -10.53 -10.57 -0.52
N GLN A 68 -9.98 -11.50 -1.32
CA GLN A 68 -9.64 -12.85 -0.87
C GLN A 68 -8.58 -12.82 0.22
N ALA A 69 -7.48 -12.08 0.04
CA ALA A 69 -6.41 -11.95 1.02
C ALA A 69 -6.92 -11.41 2.37
N MET A 70 -7.81 -10.41 2.35
CA MET A 70 -8.48 -9.90 3.55
C MET A 70 -9.34 -10.97 4.23
N CYS A 71 -10.12 -11.75 3.46
CA CYS A 71 -10.93 -12.83 4.01
C CYS A 71 -10.08 -13.93 4.65
N CYS A 72 -9.00 -14.35 3.98
CA CYS A 72 -8.07 -15.35 4.50
C CYS A 72 -7.42 -14.86 5.79
N LEU A 73 -6.88 -13.63 5.81
CA LEU A 73 -6.27 -13.06 7.01
C LEU A 73 -7.24 -13.01 8.21
N ILE A 74 -8.51 -12.67 7.95
CA ILE A 74 -9.58 -12.60 8.96
C ILE A 74 -10.01 -14.00 9.42
N PHE A 75 -10.48 -14.85 8.50
CA PHE A 75 -11.00 -16.19 8.84
C PHE A 75 -9.91 -17.13 9.37
N GLY A 76 -8.66 -16.92 8.95
CA GLY A 76 -7.51 -17.61 9.50
C GLY A 76 -7.16 -17.18 10.93
N GLY A 77 -7.70 -16.08 11.44
CA GLY A 77 -7.45 -15.60 12.81
C GLY A 77 -6.08 -14.97 13.00
N ILE A 78 -5.47 -14.42 11.95
CA ILE A 78 -4.13 -13.81 12.02
C ILE A 78 -4.13 -12.64 13.01
N LEU A 79 -5.14 -11.77 12.96
CA LEU A 79 -5.25 -10.61 13.85
C LEU A 79 -5.71 -10.97 15.27
N GLU A 80 -6.17 -12.21 15.51
CA GLU A 80 -6.38 -12.70 16.89
C GLU A 80 -5.07 -13.18 17.50
N ARG A 81 -4.19 -13.79 16.70
CA ARG A 81 -2.86 -14.22 17.13
C ARG A 81 -1.88 -13.06 17.29
N TYR A 82 -1.95 -12.07 16.39
CA TYR A 82 -1.08 -10.89 16.37
C TYR A 82 -1.92 -9.60 16.42
N PRO A 83 -2.48 -9.26 17.59
CA PRO A 83 -3.44 -8.15 17.72
C PRO A 83 -2.86 -6.75 17.54
N LYS A 84 -1.54 -6.59 17.54
CA LYS A 84 -0.83 -5.33 17.26
C LYS A 84 -0.27 -5.26 15.84
N LEU A 85 -0.44 -6.32 15.04
CA LEU A 85 0.03 -6.33 13.66
C LEU A 85 -0.67 -5.23 12.86
N LYS A 86 0.12 -4.36 12.22
CA LYS A 86 -0.35 -3.27 11.38
C LYS A 86 -0.38 -3.74 9.93
N VAL A 87 -1.58 -3.85 9.34
CA VAL A 87 -1.75 -4.31 7.95
C VAL A 87 -2.59 -3.32 7.16
N MET A 88 -2.10 -2.92 5.99
CA MET A 88 -2.78 -2.09 5.01
C MET A 88 -2.95 -2.82 3.69
N PHE A 89 -4.12 -2.74 3.08
CA PHE A 89 -4.40 -3.34 1.77
C PHE A 89 -4.53 -2.29 0.66
N ALA A 90 -3.95 -2.59 -0.49
CA ALA A 90 -3.99 -1.72 -1.65
C ALA A 90 -5.40 -1.60 -2.26
N HIS A 91 -5.61 -0.54 -3.05
CA HIS A 91 -6.80 -0.28 -3.88
C HIS A 91 -8.11 -0.27 -3.06
N GLY A 92 -8.12 0.41 -1.92
CA GLY A 92 -9.28 0.49 -1.02
C GLY A 92 -9.72 -0.86 -0.44
N GLY A 93 -8.84 -1.86 -0.36
CA GLY A 93 -9.23 -3.22 0.03
C GLY A 93 -9.96 -3.99 -1.08
N GLY A 94 -9.85 -3.53 -2.33
CA GLY A 94 -10.46 -4.16 -3.49
C GLY A 94 -11.99 -4.25 -3.37
N ALA A 95 -12.55 -5.45 -3.57
CA ALA A 95 -13.99 -5.67 -3.46
C ALA A 95 -14.48 -5.88 -2.01
N PHE A 96 -13.58 -5.96 -1.01
CA PHE A 96 -13.94 -6.33 0.36
C PHE A 96 -14.93 -5.36 1.02
N PRO A 97 -14.73 -4.02 0.99
CA PRO A 97 -15.65 -3.10 1.66
C PRO A 97 -17.07 -3.25 1.16
N PHE A 98 -17.25 -3.38 -0.17
CA PHE A 98 -18.58 -3.53 -0.76
C PHE A 98 -19.22 -4.89 -0.43
N THR A 99 -18.41 -5.95 -0.35
CA THR A 99 -18.90 -7.32 -0.15
C THR A 99 -18.97 -7.75 1.32
N ILE A 100 -18.54 -6.93 2.27
CA ILE A 100 -18.51 -7.27 3.71
C ILE A 100 -19.85 -7.77 4.25
N GLY A 101 -20.97 -7.21 3.80
CA GLY A 101 -22.30 -7.66 4.21
C GLY A 101 -22.59 -9.11 3.77
N ARG A 102 -22.14 -9.51 2.58
CA ARG A 102 -22.25 -10.89 2.09
C ARG A 102 -21.30 -11.82 2.84
N ILE A 103 -20.07 -11.37 3.09
CA ILE A 103 -19.03 -12.13 3.81
C ILE A 103 -19.51 -12.43 5.23
N GLU A 104 -20.00 -11.43 5.96
CA GLU A 104 -20.59 -11.59 7.29
C GLU A 104 -21.80 -12.54 7.27
N HIS A 105 -22.73 -12.34 6.33
CA HIS A 105 -23.88 -13.23 6.24
C HIS A 105 -23.45 -14.68 6.02
N GLY A 106 -22.49 -14.92 5.12
CA GLY A 106 -21.88 -16.23 4.88
C GLY A 106 -21.26 -16.84 6.13
N PHE A 107 -20.49 -16.05 6.88
CA PHE A 107 -19.90 -16.45 8.16
C PHE A 107 -20.96 -16.94 9.15
N ASN A 108 -22.05 -16.18 9.30
CA ASN A 108 -23.11 -16.49 10.24
C ASN A 108 -23.95 -17.72 9.85
N VAL A 109 -24.18 -17.95 8.55
CA VAL A 109 -25.04 -19.06 8.08
C VAL A 109 -24.28 -20.34 7.78
N ARG A 110 -22.95 -20.27 7.60
CA ARG A 110 -22.05 -21.42 7.40
C ARG A 110 -20.80 -21.33 8.29
N PRO A 111 -20.96 -21.27 9.62
CA PRO A 111 -19.82 -21.27 10.54
C PRO A 111 -18.99 -22.56 10.42
N ASP A 112 -19.61 -23.66 10.00
CA ASP A 112 -18.94 -24.93 9.68
C ASP A 112 -17.89 -24.82 8.57
N LEU A 113 -17.95 -23.78 7.73
CA LEU A 113 -16.96 -23.49 6.71
C LEU A 113 -16.10 -22.26 7.04
N CYS A 114 -16.70 -21.21 7.60
CA CYS A 114 -16.06 -19.91 7.73
C CYS A 114 -15.45 -19.63 9.10
N ALA A 115 -15.95 -20.30 10.16
CA ALA A 115 -15.54 -20.10 11.55
C ALA A 115 -14.66 -21.25 12.07
N VAL A 116 -14.02 -22.00 11.16
CA VAL A 116 -13.22 -23.19 11.51
C VAL A 116 -11.98 -22.82 12.31
N GLU A 117 -11.26 -21.79 11.85
CA GLU A 117 -10.00 -21.34 12.49
C GLU A 117 -10.20 -20.10 13.37
N ASN A 118 -11.28 -19.34 13.14
CA ASN A 118 -11.59 -18.13 13.88
C ASN A 118 -13.10 -17.89 13.97
N ASP A 119 -13.64 -17.92 15.19
CA ASP A 119 -15.07 -17.71 15.47
C ASP A 119 -15.44 -16.23 15.72
N VAL A 120 -14.56 -15.30 15.35
CA VAL A 120 -14.85 -13.87 15.45
C VAL A 120 -15.45 -13.36 14.14
N ASN A 121 -16.65 -12.78 14.23
CA ASN A 121 -17.36 -12.22 13.07
C ASN A 121 -16.47 -11.20 12.31
N PRO A 122 -16.41 -11.28 10.95
CA PRO A 122 -15.51 -10.46 10.14
C PRO A 122 -15.69 -8.95 10.30
N ARG A 123 -16.88 -8.46 10.67
CA ARG A 123 -17.11 -7.03 10.93
C ARG A 123 -16.35 -6.50 12.13
N LYS A 124 -15.93 -7.36 13.07
CA LYS A 124 -15.13 -6.97 14.25
C LYS A 124 -13.71 -6.54 13.88
N TYR A 125 -13.27 -6.77 12.64
CA TYR A 125 -11.99 -6.33 12.12
C TYR A 125 -12.05 -5.00 11.36
N LEU A 126 -13.25 -4.49 11.07
CA LEU A 126 -13.42 -3.11 10.60
C LEU A 126 -12.90 -2.16 11.70
N GLY A 127 -12.06 -1.20 11.33
CA GLY A 127 -11.34 -0.35 12.29
C GLY A 127 -10.00 -0.92 12.79
N LYS A 128 -9.66 -2.18 12.51
CA LYS A 128 -8.34 -2.78 12.82
C LYS A 128 -7.41 -2.87 11.61
N ILE A 129 -7.98 -2.98 10.41
CA ILE A 129 -7.26 -3.08 9.15
C ILE A 129 -7.26 -1.72 8.46
N TYR A 130 -6.15 -1.37 7.82
CA TYR A 130 -6.02 -0.17 7.00
C TYR A 130 -6.24 -0.48 5.52
N THR A 131 -6.63 0.52 4.74
CA THR A 131 -6.57 0.48 3.27
C THR A 131 -5.97 1.77 2.74
N ASP A 132 -5.44 1.73 1.52
CA ASP A 132 -5.25 2.99 0.79
C ASP A 132 -6.62 3.58 0.35
N SER A 133 -6.60 4.79 -0.22
CA SER A 133 -7.77 5.51 -0.73
C SER A 133 -7.98 5.36 -2.23
N LEU A 134 -7.26 4.46 -2.90
CA LEU A 134 -7.19 4.42 -4.37
C LEU A 134 -8.40 3.70 -4.96
N VAL A 135 -9.52 4.42 -5.03
CA VAL A 135 -10.82 3.92 -5.53
C VAL A 135 -11.41 4.73 -6.68
N HIS A 136 -10.75 5.82 -7.09
CA HIS A 136 -11.02 6.66 -8.26
C HIS A 136 -12.39 7.37 -8.32
N ASP A 137 -13.35 7.07 -7.45
CA ASP A 137 -14.69 7.65 -7.44
C ASP A 137 -15.06 8.23 -6.06
N PRO A 138 -15.67 9.45 -5.98
CA PRO A 138 -16.03 10.06 -4.70
C PRO A 138 -17.04 9.25 -3.89
N GLY A 139 -18.02 8.63 -4.53
CA GLY A 139 -19.02 7.80 -3.85
C GLY A 139 -18.43 6.50 -3.34
N ALA A 140 -17.48 5.93 -4.09
CA ALA A 140 -16.69 4.78 -3.62
C ALA A 140 -15.83 5.14 -2.41
N LEU A 141 -15.18 6.31 -2.41
CA LEU A 141 -14.36 6.77 -1.29
C LEU A 141 -15.21 7.08 -0.05
N GLU A 142 -16.35 7.74 -0.20
CA GLU A 142 -17.30 7.96 0.91
C GLU A 142 -17.77 6.63 1.52
N TYR A 143 -18.11 5.66 0.67
CA TYR A 143 -18.50 4.33 1.13
C TYR A 143 -17.36 3.59 1.83
N LEU A 144 -16.14 3.69 1.30
CA LEU A 144 -14.93 3.13 1.90
C LEU A 144 -14.71 3.68 3.31
N ILE A 145 -14.70 5.02 3.44
CA ILE A 145 -14.54 5.73 4.73
C ILE A 145 -15.61 5.28 5.73
N LYS A 146 -16.88 5.22 5.29
CA LYS A 146 -17.99 4.76 6.14
C LYS A 146 -17.84 3.30 6.60
N THR A 147 -17.22 2.46 5.78
CA THR A 147 -17.12 1.02 6.02
C THR A 147 -15.87 0.64 6.82
N ILE A 148 -14.70 1.14 6.42
CA ILE A 148 -13.40 0.85 7.03
C ILE A 148 -13.11 1.77 8.23
N GLY A 149 -13.61 3.00 8.19
CA GLY A 149 -13.41 4.04 9.19
C GLY A 149 -12.41 5.10 8.71
N GLU A 150 -12.70 6.37 8.99
CA GLU A 150 -11.88 7.51 8.56
C GLU A 150 -10.43 7.44 9.06
N ASN A 151 -10.17 6.84 10.22
CA ASN A 151 -8.82 6.68 10.79
C ASN A 151 -8.04 5.48 10.22
N ARG A 152 -8.60 4.79 9.23
CA ARG A 152 -8.05 3.55 8.64
C ARG A 152 -7.96 3.59 7.12
N VAL A 153 -8.17 4.76 6.53
CA VAL A 153 -8.01 4.99 5.08
C VAL A 153 -6.91 6.03 4.89
N SER A 154 -5.90 5.70 4.09
CA SER A 154 -4.78 6.61 3.85
C SER A 154 -4.56 6.86 2.36
N LEU A 155 -4.02 8.02 1.98
CA LEU A 155 -3.74 8.32 0.58
C LEU A 155 -2.73 7.32 -0.01
N GLY A 156 -3.12 6.67 -1.11
CA GLY A 156 -2.23 5.93 -2.00
C GLY A 156 -2.57 6.27 -3.44
N SER A 157 -1.54 6.44 -4.28
CA SER A 157 -1.72 6.91 -5.67
C SER A 157 -1.40 5.87 -6.73
N ASP A 158 -0.72 4.77 -6.37
CA ASP A 158 -0.15 3.80 -7.33
C ASP A 158 0.79 4.45 -8.37
N TYR A 159 1.43 5.56 -7.99
CA TYR A 159 2.47 6.18 -8.80
C TYR A 159 3.67 5.23 -8.98
N PRO A 160 4.25 5.11 -10.20
CA PRO A 160 4.01 5.90 -11.41
C PRO A 160 3.12 5.21 -12.45
N PHE A 161 2.30 4.23 -12.07
CA PHE A 161 1.53 3.45 -13.03
C PHE A 161 0.36 4.24 -13.63
N PRO A 162 0.00 4.00 -14.90
CA PRO A 162 -1.03 4.79 -15.59
C PRO A 162 -2.44 4.58 -15.06
N LEU A 163 -2.70 3.48 -14.34
CA LEU A 163 -3.97 3.21 -13.68
C LEU A 163 -4.13 4.01 -12.38
N GLY A 164 -3.02 4.49 -11.80
CA GLY A 164 -3.00 5.24 -10.55
C GLY A 164 -3.66 6.61 -10.63
N GLU A 165 -3.74 7.30 -9.48
CA GLU A 165 -4.25 8.66 -9.40
C GLU A 165 -3.21 9.65 -9.95
N HIS A 166 -3.51 10.27 -11.11
CA HIS A 166 -2.56 11.16 -11.79
C HIS A 166 -2.24 12.44 -11.03
N HIS A 167 -3.15 12.88 -10.15
CA HIS A 167 -2.98 14.02 -9.26
C HIS A 167 -3.18 13.55 -7.82
N PRO A 168 -2.12 13.03 -7.16
CA PRO A 168 -2.24 12.42 -5.84
C PRO A 168 -2.94 13.34 -4.84
N GLY A 169 -4.01 12.83 -4.21
CA GLY A 169 -4.80 13.54 -3.20
C GLY A 169 -5.95 14.37 -3.74
N LYS A 170 -6.02 14.61 -5.06
CA LYS A 170 -7.06 15.46 -5.67
C LYS A 170 -8.47 14.94 -5.38
N LEU A 171 -8.67 13.63 -5.39
CA LEU A 171 -9.97 13.04 -5.06
C LEU A 171 -10.40 13.47 -3.65
N ILE A 172 -9.55 13.27 -2.64
CA ILE A 172 -9.81 13.61 -1.23
C ILE A 172 -10.04 15.12 -1.07
N GLU A 173 -9.17 15.94 -1.64
CA GLU A 173 -9.23 17.41 -1.53
C GLU A 173 -10.56 17.96 -2.09
N SER A 174 -11.06 17.36 -3.16
CA SER A 174 -12.29 17.77 -3.85
C SER A 174 -13.59 17.37 -3.14
N MET A 175 -13.53 16.56 -2.08
CA MET A 175 -14.72 16.11 -1.37
C MET A 175 -15.18 17.13 -0.32
N ASP A 176 -16.17 17.94 -0.68
CA ASP A 176 -16.82 18.91 0.23
C ASP A 176 -17.56 18.23 1.40
N SER A 177 -17.87 16.94 1.28
CA SER A 177 -18.51 16.15 2.33
C SER A 177 -17.57 15.78 3.48
N LEU A 178 -16.25 15.94 3.31
CA LEU A 178 -15.24 15.65 4.33
C LEU A 178 -14.83 16.94 5.05
N SER A 179 -14.69 16.89 6.37
CA SER A 179 -14.07 17.98 7.12
C SER A 179 -12.58 18.07 6.82
N GLU A 180 -11.97 19.23 7.08
CA GLU A 180 -10.52 19.42 6.90
C GLU A 180 -9.70 18.48 7.80
N ASP A 181 -10.17 18.18 9.02
CA ASP A 181 -9.52 17.21 9.90
C ASP A 181 -9.52 15.80 9.30
N VAL A 182 -10.64 15.38 8.68
CA VAL A 182 -10.74 14.09 7.99
C VAL A 182 -9.86 14.07 6.76
N LYS A 183 -9.81 15.16 5.98
CA LYS A 183 -8.89 15.27 4.84
C LYS A 183 -7.43 15.13 5.28
N ASP A 184 -6.99 15.84 6.33
CA ASP A 184 -5.60 15.71 6.84
C ASP A 184 -5.30 14.29 7.35
N ALA A 185 -6.25 13.64 8.03
CA ALA A 185 -6.11 12.25 8.46
C ALA A 185 -5.90 11.31 7.27
N LEU A 186 -6.71 11.42 6.22
CA LEU A 186 -6.59 10.62 5.01
C LEU A 186 -5.30 10.94 4.23
N LEU A 187 -4.97 12.22 4.09
CA LEU A 187 -3.82 12.68 3.31
C LEU A 187 -2.47 12.33 3.95
N ALA A 188 -2.41 12.28 5.29
CA ALA A 188 -1.14 12.10 6.00
C ALA A 188 -1.28 11.43 7.38
N GLY A 189 -2.24 11.84 8.20
CA GLY A 189 -2.31 11.42 9.62
C GLY A 189 -2.33 9.90 9.82
N ASN A 190 -3.18 9.21 9.07
CA ASN A 190 -3.33 7.76 9.14
C ASN A 190 -2.10 7.00 8.63
N ALA A 191 -1.41 7.56 7.63
CA ALA A 191 -0.14 7.03 7.13
C ALA A 191 0.95 7.07 8.20
N LEU A 192 1.06 8.20 8.89
CA LEU A 192 2.01 8.40 9.97
C LEU A 192 1.75 7.44 11.14
N GLU A 193 0.49 7.29 11.55
CA GLU A 193 0.10 6.31 12.57
C GLU A 193 0.44 4.87 12.14
N PHE A 194 0.05 4.48 10.92
CA PHE A 194 0.30 3.14 10.38
C PHE A 194 1.80 2.79 10.32
N LEU A 195 2.63 3.75 9.89
CA LEU A 195 4.07 3.56 9.74
C LEU A 195 4.85 3.81 11.05
N GLY A 196 4.20 4.28 12.12
CA GLY A 196 4.88 4.64 13.37
C GLY A 196 5.84 5.82 13.20
N LEU A 197 5.51 6.77 12.33
CA LEU A 197 6.36 7.92 12.00
C LEU A 197 5.78 9.20 12.61
N ASP A 198 6.68 10.14 12.92
CA ASP A 198 6.30 11.45 13.44
C ASP A 198 6.29 12.48 12.31
N ARG A 199 5.27 13.36 12.29
CA ARG A 199 5.14 14.40 11.26
C ARG A 199 6.37 15.32 11.20
N SER A 200 7.03 15.58 12.33
CA SER A 200 8.22 16.43 12.40
C SER A 200 9.43 15.89 11.63
N GLN A 201 9.46 14.60 11.30
CA GLN A 201 10.50 14.01 10.44
C GLN A 201 10.43 14.55 9.00
N PHE A 202 9.31 15.15 8.64
CA PHE A 202 8.95 15.59 7.31
C PHE A 202 8.71 17.09 7.20
N ASP A 203 8.67 17.79 8.33
CA ASP A 203 8.61 19.24 8.34
C ASP A 203 9.87 19.80 7.70
N VAL A 204 9.68 20.57 6.62
CA VAL A 204 10.78 21.28 6.00
C VAL A 204 11.26 22.34 6.98
N ALA A 205 12.51 22.25 7.44
CA ALA A 205 13.16 23.31 8.20
C ALA A 205 13.11 24.62 7.40
N GLY A 206 12.13 25.49 7.68
CA GLY A 206 11.99 26.78 7.00
C GLY A 206 10.59 27.36 6.87
N THR A 207 9.50 26.62 7.11
CA THR A 207 8.13 27.16 7.06
C THR A 207 7.62 27.58 8.45
N SER A 208 8.43 28.34 9.21
CA SER A 208 7.84 29.17 10.26
C SER A 208 7.05 30.27 9.58
N SER A 209 5.73 30.25 9.73
CA SER A 209 4.87 31.37 9.34
C SER A 209 5.26 32.62 10.12
N SER A 210 6.16 33.44 9.58
CA SER A 210 6.32 34.81 10.02
C SER A 210 5.12 35.61 9.52
N SER A 211 4.16 35.82 10.41
CA SER A 211 3.22 36.92 10.31
C SER A 211 3.97 38.25 10.18
N SER A 212 3.45 39.11 9.31
CA SER A 212 3.61 40.58 9.22
C SER A 212 4.37 41.10 7.99
N GLU A 213 3.60 41.82 7.17
CA GLU A 213 3.97 43.06 6.47
C GLU A 213 5.27 43.04 5.66
N ASP A 214 5.16 42.75 4.36
CA ASP A 214 5.84 43.51 3.29
C ASP A 214 5.47 42.95 1.90
N ALA A 215 4.24 43.24 1.46
CA ALA A 215 3.81 43.03 0.08
C ALA A 215 3.57 44.38 -0.60
N LYS A 216 4.65 45.11 -0.91
CA LYS A 216 4.64 46.21 -1.89
C LYS A 216 5.93 46.21 -2.69
N SER A 217 5.77 46.37 -4.01
CA SER A 217 6.76 46.29 -5.09
C SER A 217 7.15 44.84 -5.42
N ILE A 218 6.87 44.33 -6.61
CA ILE A 218 7.52 44.71 -7.87
C ILE A 218 6.55 44.50 -9.06
N GLN A 219 6.58 45.47 -9.97
CA GLN A 219 5.81 45.54 -11.21
C GLN A 219 6.32 44.57 -12.29
N ASN A 220 5.38 44.19 -13.17
CA ASN A 220 5.52 43.80 -14.57
C ASN A 220 6.94 43.64 -15.14
N HIS A 221 7.29 42.39 -15.47
CA HIS A 221 8.11 42.13 -16.64
C HIS A 221 7.54 40.92 -17.41
N GLU A 222 7.16 41.18 -18.66
CA GLU A 222 6.95 40.17 -19.68
C GLU A 222 8.20 39.27 -19.78
N VAL A 223 8.00 37.96 -19.82
CA VAL A 223 9.01 37.03 -20.33
C VAL A 223 8.39 36.23 -21.46
N SER A 224 8.94 36.51 -22.63
CA SER A 224 8.76 35.93 -23.95
C SER A 224 8.90 34.40 -23.99
N GLU A 225 8.07 33.78 -24.83
CA GLU A 225 8.25 32.41 -25.32
C GLU A 225 9.63 32.22 -25.98
N LEU A 226 10.29 31.11 -25.68
CA LEU A 226 11.47 30.63 -26.39
C LEU A 226 11.29 29.15 -26.80
N PRO A 227 11.91 28.72 -27.91
CA PRO A 227 11.31 27.79 -28.86
C PRO A 227 11.58 26.31 -28.55
N VAL A 228 10.61 25.48 -28.96
CA VAL A 228 10.75 24.02 -29.07
C VAL A 228 11.91 23.71 -30.01
N LYS A 229 12.94 23.03 -29.50
CA LYS A 229 13.97 22.38 -30.32
C LYS A 229 13.90 20.87 -30.13
N ASP A 230 13.50 20.21 -31.21
CA ASP A 230 13.70 18.79 -31.45
C ASP A 230 15.16 18.38 -31.20
N LYS A 231 15.37 17.47 -30.25
CA LYS A 231 16.55 16.62 -30.23
C LYS A 231 16.11 15.17 -30.05
N LYS A 232 16.06 14.46 -31.18
CA LYS A 232 16.21 13.00 -31.21
C LYS A 232 17.59 12.67 -30.65
N SER A 233 17.66 11.97 -29.52
CA SER A 233 18.86 11.24 -29.11
C SER A 233 18.51 9.80 -28.80
N VAL A 234 18.93 8.97 -29.74
CA VAL A 234 19.11 7.52 -29.74
C VAL A 234 19.55 6.96 -28.38
N PHE A 235 18.78 6.02 -27.84
CA PHE A 235 19.27 4.98 -26.92
C PHE A 235 18.81 3.62 -27.44
N SER A 236 19.74 2.69 -27.63
CA SER A 236 19.52 1.35 -28.13
C SER A 236 18.89 0.44 -27.07
N PRO A 237 18.01 -0.51 -27.44
CA PRO A 237 17.28 -1.35 -26.50
C PRO A 237 18.04 -2.64 -26.20
N GLU A 238 19.21 -2.59 -25.57
CA GLU A 238 19.88 -3.80 -25.07
C GLU A 238 20.51 -3.54 -23.70
N THR A 239 20.11 -4.38 -22.73
CA THR A 239 20.65 -4.53 -21.36
C THR A 239 20.50 -3.35 -20.39
N VAL A 240 19.28 -3.16 -19.88
CA VAL A 240 19.05 -2.63 -18.52
C VAL A 240 18.42 -3.76 -17.71
N PRO A 241 19.04 -4.25 -16.61
CA PRO A 241 18.42 -5.25 -15.75
C PRO A 241 17.13 -4.68 -15.18
N VAL A 242 16.02 -5.35 -15.45
CA VAL A 242 14.68 -5.00 -14.95
C VAL A 242 14.63 -5.27 -13.45
N LEU A 243 15.12 -4.33 -12.65
CA LEU A 243 14.64 -4.13 -11.28
C LEU A 243 13.31 -3.38 -11.39
N LEU A 244 12.21 -4.13 -11.53
CA LEU A 244 10.86 -3.61 -11.34
C LEU A 244 10.71 -3.28 -9.85
N ALA A 245 11.10 -2.07 -9.48
CA ALA A 245 10.76 -1.47 -8.20
C ALA A 245 9.25 -1.15 -8.21
N ASN A 246 8.44 -2.07 -7.69
CA ASN A 246 7.04 -1.78 -7.35
C ASN A 246 7.02 -1.03 -6.02
N SER A 247 7.49 0.22 -6.01
CA SER A 247 7.25 1.14 -4.91
C SER A 247 5.85 1.72 -5.07
N ILE A 248 4.84 1.21 -4.35
CA ILE A 248 3.65 2.04 -4.11
C ILE A 248 4.09 3.23 -3.29
N THR A 249 3.99 4.39 -3.91
CA THR A 249 4.25 5.66 -3.27
C THR A 249 3.04 6.04 -2.42
N MET A 250 3.25 6.10 -1.11
CA MET A 250 2.41 6.91 -0.25
C MET A 250 2.82 8.37 -0.46
N TYR A 251 1.90 9.20 -0.99
CA TYR A 251 2.14 10.63 -1.14
C TYR A 251 1.64 11.34 0.12
N ILE A 252 2.52 12.12 0.74
CA ILE A 252 2.16 13.02 1.84
C ILE A 252 2.17 14.45 1.29
N PRO A 253 1.02 15.12 1.13
CA PRO A 253 0.97 16.52 0.75
C PRO A 253 1.76 17.39 1.74
N HIS A 254 2.40 18.46 1.25
CA HIS A 254 3.31 19.38 1.97
C HIS A 254 4.69 18.83 2.34
N VAL A 255 4.97 17.56 2.07
CA VAL A 255 6.21 16.88 2.46
C VAL A 255 7.07 16.42 1.26
N ASN A 256 6.54 16.41 0.03
CA ASN A 256 7.24 16.00 -1.21
C ASN A 256 8.07 14.69 -1.07
N THR A 257 7.65 13.77 -0.20
CA THR A 257 8.41 12.54 0.09
C THR A 257 7.61 11.31 -0.35
N TYR A 258 8.31 10.37 -0.97
CA TYR A 258 7.79 9.13 -1.54
C TYR A 258 8.29 7.98 -0.66
N PHE A 259 7.40 7.13 -0.15
CA PHE A 259 7.83 5.90 0.53
C PHE A 259 7.93 4.76 -0.48
N GLY A 260 9.15 4.21 -0.63
CA GLY A 260 9.36 2.96 -1.36
C GLY A 260 9.31 1.79 -0.38
N ILE A 261 8.39 0.86 -0.60
CA ILE A 261 8.32 -0.37 0.19
C ILE A 261 9.01 -1.48 -0.60
N ALA A 262 9.97 -2.16 0.03
CA ALA A 262 10.72 -3.25 -0.60
C ALA A 262 9.84 -4.50 -0.73
N ASN A 263 9.83 -5.09 -1.93
CA ASN A 263 9.22 -6.39 -2.19
C ASN A 263 10.04 -7.51 -1.56
N LEU A 264 9.40 -8.38 -0.79
CA LEU A 264 9.94 -9.71 -0.51
C LEU A 264 9.68 -10.61 -1.72
N SER A 265 10.69 -10.80 -2.58
CA SER A 265 10.66 -11.80 -3.65
C SER A 265 11.22 -13.14 -3.18
N ARG A 266 10.78 -14.19 -3.89
CA ARG A 266 10.99 -15.65 -3.79
C ARG A 266 12.27 -16.22 -3.13
N ASP A 267 13.33 -15.44 -2.97
CA ASP A 267 14.68 -15.91 -2.59
C ASP A 267 14.96 -15.82 -1.08
N TRP A 268 14.12 -15.16 -0.29
CA TRP A 268 14.36 -14.99 1.17
C TRP A 268 14.04 -16.22 2.02
N LEU A 269 13.27 -17.20 1.53
CA LEU A 269 12.90 -18.39 2.29
C LEU A 269 13.97 -19.49 2.30
N THR A 270 15.03 -19.38 1.50
CA THR A 270 16.13 -20.36 1.47
C THR A 270 17.25 -20.10 2.49
N ASP A 271 17.34 -18.89 3.05
CA ASP A 271 18.49 -18.49 3.88
C ASP A 271 18.29 -18.66 5.40
N PHE A 272 17.21 -19.32 5.83
CA PHE A 272 17.01 -19.65 7.26
C PHE A 272 17.74 -20.91 7.75
N SER A 273 18.64 -21.47 6.93
CA SER A 273 19.56 -22.52 7.38
C SER A 273 21.01 -22.01 7.39
N ILE A 274 21.65 -22.17 8.55
CA ILE A 274 23.10 -22.08 8.83
C ILE A 274 23.56 -20.75 9.48
N PHE A 275 23.33 -20.66 10.79
CA PHE A 275 24.33 -20.10 11.70
C PHE A 275 25.49 -21.11 11.80
N GLN A 276 26.69 -20.77 11.32
CA GLN A 276 28.00 -21.04 11.97
C GLN A 276 29.18 -20.75 11.03
N THR A 277 29.91 -19.67 11.35
CA THR A 277 31.38 -19.54 11.38
C THR A 277 32.27 -20.03 10.20
N GLN A 278 33.17 -19.11 9.81
CA GLN A 278 34.53 -19.26 9.25
C GLN A 278 34.75 -19.07 7.74
N ASN A 279 35.32 -17.90 7.39
CA ASN A 279 36.61 -17.71 6.71
C ASN A 279 36.96 -18.67 5.54
N LEU A 280 37.02 -18.14 4.31
CA LEU A 280 38.25 -17.93 3.51
C LEU A 280 37.98 -17.74 2.00
N SER A 281 38.45 -16.60 1.49
CA SER A 281 39.18 -16.38 0.23
C SER A 281 38.85 -17.15 -1.07
N THR A 282 38.57 -16.32 -2.10
CA THR A 282 39.11 -16.34 -3.49
C THR A 282 38.60 -17.34 -4.57
N ILE A 283 38.68 -16.80 -5.81
CA ILE A 283 38.65 -17.42 -7.17
C ILE A 283 37.25 -17.40 -7.82
N SER A 284 36.89 -16.44 -8.68
CA SER A 284 37.33 -16.17 -10.08
C SER A 284 36.76 -17.12 -11.15
N ALA A 285 36.10 -16.49 -12.13
CA ALA A 285 35.98 -16.85 -13.55
C ALA A 285 34.87 -17.80 -14.04
N LYS A 286 34.09 -17.24 -14.99
CA LYS A 286 33.60 -17.81 -16.27
C LYS A 286 32.68 -19.04 -16.19
N HIS A 287 31.40 -18.87 -16.56
CA HIS A 287 30.94 -18.87 -17.95
C HIS A 287 29.55 -18.28 -18.06
#